data_AF-A0AA37R9E7-F1
#
_entry.id   AF-A0AA37R9E7-F1
#
_cell.length_a   1.000
_cell.length_b   1.000
_cell.length_c   1.000
_cell.angle_alpha   90.00
_cell.angle_beta   90.00
_cell.angle_gamma   90.00
#
_symmetry.space_group_name_H-M   'P 1'
#
loop_
_entity.id
_entity.type
_entity.pdbx_description
1 polymer ?
#
loop_
_entity_poly.entity_id
_entity_poly.type
_entity_poly.pdbx_seq_one_letter_code
_entity_poly.pdbx_strand_id
1 'polypeptide(L)'
;MHSGELKRGLKNRHIQLIALGGAIGTGLFLGSAGVMKSAGPSMILGYAICGFIAFMIMRQLGEMIVEEPVAGSFSHFAHTYWGGFAGFLSGWNCWVLYILVGMSELSAVGKYVHYWWPEIPTWVTAAAFFVLINAINLMNVKFFGEAEFWFAIIKVVAIVSMIGLGAYLLTSGSGGPDATIANLWSHGGFFPNGVSGLVMALAFIMFSFGGLEMLGFTAAEADKPKTVIPKAINQVIYRILIFYVGALVVLLSLTPWDNLVASIDASGGSYGSSPFVQVFSLLGSDVAAHLLNFVVLTAALSVYNSGTYCNARMLLGMAEQGDAPASLAKVDKRGVPVRSILVSAAVTFVAVLLNYLMPQNALELLMSLVVATLVINWAMISYSHLKFRQHLNRTGQKPLFKALWYPYGNYVVLAFVVLILGIMLMIPGIQVSVYAIPVWLFAMFVIYMIKERRSANAGGAAGTVAK
;
A
#
# COMPACT_ATOMS: atom_id res chain seq x y z
N MET A 1 21.84 30.03 3.73
CA MET A 1 21.39 28.80 4.42
C MET A 1 21.10 27.76 3.34
N HIS A 2 21.90 26.70 3.22
CA HIS A 2 21.71 25.68 2.19
C HIS A 2 20.49 24.82 2.51
N SER A 3 19.36 25.07 1.83
CA SER A 3 18.36 24.04 1.53
C SER A 3 19.06 23.02 0.62
N GLY A 4 19.54 21.91 1.20
CA GLY A 4 20.27 20.90 0.45
C GLY A 4 19.32 20.16 -0.50
N GLU A 5 19.68 20.07 -1.77
CA GLU A 5 18.94 19.24 -2.73
C GLU A 5 19.06 17.76 -2.36
N LEU A 6 17.96 17.01 -2.49
CA LEU A 6 17.98 15.55 -2.41
C LEU A 6 18.95 15.00 -3.46
N LYS A 7 19.91 14.17 -3.03
CA LYS A 7 20.82 13.52 -3.97
C LYS A 7 20.07 12.49 -4.80
N ARG A 8 19.99 12.71 -6.11
CA ARG A 8 19.48 11.72 -7.07
C ARG A 8 20.38 10.48 -7.05
N GLY A 9 19.87 9.35 -6.57
CA GLY A 9 20.65 8.13 -6.36
C GLY A 9 20.00 6.84 -6.89
N LEU A 10 18.73 6.89 -7.31
CA LEU A 10 18.00 5.73 -7.82
C LEU A 10 18.22 5.57 -9.33
N LYS A 11 18.58 4.36 -9.75
CA LYS A 11 18.67 4.00 -11.17
C LYS A 11 17.28 3.61 -11.67
N ASN A 12 17.05 3.65 -13.00
CA ASN A 12 15.81 3.17 -13.62
C ASN A 12 15.40 1.75 -13.17
N ARG A 13 16.37 0.85 -12.95
CA ARG A 13 16.11 -0.49 -12.41
C ARG A 13 15.51 -0.45 -10.99
N HIS A 14 15.97 0.45 -10.13
CA HIS A 14 15.46 0.62 -8.78
C HIS A 14 14.04 1.16 -8.84
N ILE A 15 13.76 2.15 -9.69
CA ILE A 15 12.42 2.74 -9.82
C ILE A 15 11.39 1.69 -10.30
N GLN A 16 11.75 0.91 -11.32
CA GLN A 16 10.86 -0.14 -11.83
C GLN A 16 10.57 -1.20 -10.78
N LEU A 17 11.58 -1.59 -9.99
CA LEU A 17 11.47 -2.62 -8.95
C LEU A 17 10.82 -2.11 -7.66
N ILE A 18 11.04 -0.86 -7.24
CA ILE A 18 10.26 -0.22 -6.16
C ILE A 18 8.79 -0.23 -6.53
N ALA A 19 8.47 0.16 -7.77
CA ALA A 19 7.09 0.10 -8.25
C ALA A 19 6.53 -1.34 -8.25
N LEU A 20 7.38 -2.34 -8.48
CA LEU A 20 7.02 -3.76 -8.55
C LEU A 20 6.84 -4.38 -7.16
N GLY A 21 7.75 -4.06 -6.24
CA GLY A 21 7.83 -4.58 -4.88
C GLY A 21 6.89 -3.87 -3.90
N GLY A 22 6.62 -2.57 -4.08
CA GLY A 22 5.71 -1.80 -3.24
C GLY A 22 4.23 -2.21 -3.40
N ALA A 23 3.88 -2.85 -4.51
CA ALA A 23 2.54 -3.35 -4.79
C ALA A 23 2.32 -4.81 -4.37
N ILE A 24 3.34 -5.49 -3.83
CA ILE A 24 3.29 -6.89 -3.42
C ILE A 24 3.77 -6.97 -1.97
N GLY A 25 2.82 -7.13 -1.05
CA GLY A 25 3.05 -7.09 0.38
C GLY A 25 2.15 -8.03 1.16
N THR A 26 2.02 -7.76 2.45
CA THR A 26 1.21 -8.57 3.36
C THR A 26 -0.26 -8.64 2.98
N GLY A 27 -0.79 -7.66 2.24
CA GLY A 27 -2.19 -7.71 1.82
C GLY A 27 -2.53 -8.88 0.91
N LEU A 28 -1.65 -9.22 -0.05
CA LEU A 28 -1.83 -10.43 -0.83
C LEU A 28 -1.56 -11.68 0.01
N PHE A 29 -0.44 -11.72 0.74
CA PHE A 29 -0.01 -12.98 1.34
C PHE A 29 -0.72 -13.35 2.65
N LEU A 30 -1.03 -12.38 3.50
CA LEU A 30 -1.69 -12.60 4.79
C LEU A 30 -3.11 -12.06 4.79
N GLY A 31 -3.32 -10.90 4.16
CA GLY A 31 -4.65 -10.29 4.00
C GLY A 31 -5.64 -11.20 3.25
N SER A 32 -5.15 -12.02 2.31
CA SER A 32 -5.97 -12.97 1.54
C SER A 32 -6.62 -14.05 2.39
N ALA A 33 -6.12 -14.34 3.60
CA ALA A 33 -6.74 -15.33 4.48
C ALA A 33 -8.16 -14.92 4.91
N GLY A 34 -8.33 -13.67 5.38
CA GLY A 34 -9.66 -13.13 5.71
C GLY A 34 -10.57 -13.00 4.49
N VAL A 35 -10.00 -12.68 3.32
CA VAL A 35 -10.73 -12.64 2.04
C VAL A 35 -11.25 -14.02 1.66
N MET A 36 -10.41 -15.05 1.76
CA MET A 36 -10.74 -16.43 1.40
C MET A 36 -11.88 -16.96 2.27
N LYS A 37 -11.85 -16.68 3.58
CA LYS A 37 -12.93 -17.04 4.50
C LYS A 37 -14.28 -16.42 4.11
N SER A 38 -14.25 -15.18 3.61
CA SER A 38 -15.46 -14.43 3.25
C SER A 38 -15.99 -14.75 1.85
N ALA A 39 -15.10 -14.87 0.85
CA ALA A 39 -15.47 -14.98 -0.56
C ALA A 39 -15.26 -16.38 -1.16
N GLY A 40 -14.45 -17.25 -0.53
CA GLY A 40 -14.00 -18.50 -1.14
C GLY A 40 -13.34 -18.24 -2.51
N PRO A 41 -13.58 -19.09 -3.52
CA PRO A 41 -12.98 -18.93 -4.85
C PRO A 41 -13.32 -17.62 -5.57
N SER A 42 -14.49 -17.03 -5.27
CA SER A 42 -14.88 -15.73 -5.85
C SER A 42 -13.92 -14.58 -5.50
N MET A 43 -13.03 -14.76 -4.52
CA MET A 43 -11.95 -13.80 -4.24
C MET A 43 -11.12 -13.46 -5.48
N ILE A 44 -10.93 -14.41 -6.40
CA ILE A 44 -10.21 -14.20 -7.66
C ILE A 44 -10.85 -13.05 -8.46
N LEU A 45 -12.18 -13.06 -8.56
CA LEU A 45 -12.96 -12.01 -9.20
C LEU A 45 -12.85 -10.70 -8.43
N GLY A 46 -12.90 -10.75 -7.10
CA GLY A 46 -12.74 -9.56 -6.24
C GLY A 46 -11.40 -8.86 -6.47
N TYR A 47 -10.29 -9.61 -6.50
CA TYR A 47 -8.96 -9.09 -6.79
C TYR A 47 -8.86 -8.53 -8.21
N ALA A 48 -9.53 -9.14 -9.20
CA ALA A 48 -9.60 -8.60 -10.55
C ALA A 48 -10.36 -7.27 -10.62
N ILE A 49 -11.50 -7.15 -9.92
CA ILE A 49 -12.31 -5.93 -9.85
C ILE A 49 -11.54 -4.82 -9.13
N CYS A 50 -11.08 -5.06 -7.90
CA CYS A 50 -10.30 -4.08 -7.14
C CYS A 50 -9.02 -3.68 -7.87
N GLY A 51 -8.33 -4.63 -8.50
CA GLY A 51 -7.14 -4.37 -9.29
C GLY A 51 -7.43 -3.50 -10.51
N PHE A 52 -8.55 -3.73 -11.20
CA PHE A 52 -8.97 -2.87 -12.31
C PHE A 52 -9.23 -1.42 -11.85
N ILE A 53 -9.92 -1.24 -10.72
CA ILE A 53 -10.14 0.09 -10.13
C ILE A 53 -8.80 0.74 -9.75
N ALA A 54 -7.91 0.00 -9.09
CA ALA A 54 -6.58 0.48 -8.73
C ALA A 54 -5.76 0.89 -9.99
N PHE A 55 -5.87 0.13 -11.07
CA PHE A 55 -5.27 0.47 -12.36
C PHE A 55 -5.84 1.77 -12.94
N MET A 56 -7.15 1.99 -12.85
CA MET A 56 -7.78 3.24 -13.29
C MET A 56 -7.26 4.45 -12.50
N ILE A 57 -7.10 4.31 -11.18
CA ILE A 57 -6.54 5.34 -10.30
C ILE A 57 -5.10 5.64 -10.68
N MET A 58 -4.28 4.61 -10.91
CA MET A 58 -2.91 4.77 -11.37
C MET A 58 -2.83 5.46 -12.74
N ARG A 59 -3.78 5.21 -13.64
CA ARG A 59 -3.88 5.93 -14.92
C ARG A 59 -4.24 7.40 -14.73
N GLN A 60 -5.15 7.73 -13.82
CA GLN A 60 -5.53 9.11 -13.47
C GLN A 60 -4.34 9.87 -12.85
N LEU A 61 -3.65 9.24 -11.90
CA LEU A 61 -2.44 9.78 -11.29
C LEU A 61 -1.32 9.95 -12.32
N GLY A 62 -1.13 8.96 -13.19
CA GLY A 62 -0.14 9.00 -14.26
C GLY A 62 -0.32 10.14 -15.24
N GLU A 63 -1.57 10.45 -15.61
CA GLU A 63 -1.88 11.56 -16.52
C GLU A 63 -1.39 12.89 -15.94
N MET A 64 -1.56 13.11 -14.63
CA MET A 64 -1.06 14.31 -13.94
C MET A 64 0.47 14.31 -13.82
N ILE A 65 1.07 13.20 -13.37
CA ILE A 65 2.52 13.12 -13.13
C ILE A 65 3.34 13.26 -14.41
N VAL A 66 2.87 12.71 -15.52
CA VAL A 66 3.60 12.77 -16.80
C VAL A 66 3.65 14.21 -17.33
N GLU A 67 2.62 15.00 -17.05
CA GLU A 67 2.58 16.42 -17.38
C GLU A 67 3.50 17.22 -16.43
N GLU A 68 3.39 16.94 -15.13
CA GLU A 68 4.08 17.67 -14.05
C GLU A 68 4.84 16.71 -13.11
N PRO A 69 6.08 16.30 -13.46
CA PRO A 69 6.85 15.35 -12.65
C PRO A 69 7.45 16.05 -11.41
N VAL A 70 6.66 16.13 -10.33
CA VAL A 70 7.05 16.76 -9.05
C VAL A 70 7.05 15.78 -7.87
N ALA A 71 7.94 16.00 -6.90
CA ALA A 71 8.15 15.06 -5.77
C ALA A 71 6.97 14.99 -4.79
N GLY A 72 6.17 16.05 -4.69
CA GLY A 72 4.95 16.09 -3.87
C GLY A 72 3.78 15.27 -4.41
N SER A 73 3.91 14.71 -5.63
CA SER A 73 2.92 13.85 -6.30
C SER A 73 1.50 14.42 -6.20
N PHE A 74 0.54 13.63 -5.74
CA PHE A 74 -0.88 14.00 -5.66
C PHE A 74 -1.22 15.05 -4.58
N SER A 75 -0.37 15.28 -3.57
CA SER A 75 -0.52 16.43 -2.67
C SER A 75 -0.34 17.75 -3.43
N HIS A 76 0.65 17.79 -4.32
CA HIS A 76 0.87 18.94 -5.20
C HIS A 76 -0.32 19.16 -6.14
N PHE A 77 -0.81 18.10 -6.81
CA PHE A 77 -1.96 18.24 -7.72
C PHE A 77 -3.22 18.69 -6.99
N ALA A 78 -3.48 18.19 -5.78
CA ALA A 78 -4.58 18.67 -4.97
C ALA A 78 -4.42 20.15 -4.60
N HIS A 79 -3.21 20.57 -4.21
CA HIS A 79 -2.94 21.98 -3.91
C HIS A 79 -3.16 22.89 -5.13
N THR A 80 -2.58 22.53 -6.29
CA THR A 80 -2.58 23.34 -7.52
C THR A 80 -3.96 23.41 -8.18
N TYR A 81 -4.68 22.29 -8.27
CA TYR A 81 -5.90 22.19 -9.08
C TYR A 81 -7.20 22.27 -8.27
N TRP A 82 -7.15 22.01 -6.97
CA TRP A 82 -8.34 22.02 -6.11
C TRP A 82 -8.27 23.12 -5.04
N GLY A 83 -7.14 23.26 -4.34
CA GLY A 83 -6.89 24.37 -3.42
C GLY A 83 -6.01 24.00 -2.22
N GLY A 84 -5.65 25.01 -1.41
CA GLY A 84 -4.70 24.86 -0.30
C GLY A 84 -5.07 23.77 0.71
N PHE A 85 -6.32 23.75 1.18
CA PHE A 85 -6.80 22.73 2.10
C PHE A 85 -6.74 21.31 1.49
N ALA A 86 -7.10 21.17 0.21
CA ALA A 86 -7.04 19.88 -0.48
C ALA A 86 -5.61 19.36 -0.56
N GLY A 87 -4.65 20.23 -0.87
CA GLY A 87 -3.23 19.91 -0.80
C GLY A 87 -2.79 19.44 0.59
N PHE A 88 -3.09 20.25 1.61
CA PHE A 88 -2.75 19.95 3.00
C PHE A 88 -3.32 18.60 3.47
N LEU A 89 -4.63 18.36 3.24
CA LEU A 89 -5.29 17.11 3.61
C LEU A 89 -4.67 15.92 2.87
N SER A 90 -4.40 16.06 1.57
CA SER A 90 -3.82 15.01 0.74
C SER A 90 -2.43 14.59 1.24
N GLY A 91 -1.56 15.54 1.56
CA GLY A 91 -0.23 15.28 2.09
C GLY A 91 -0.25 14.58 3.46
N TRP A 92 -1.03 15.10 4.42
CA TRP A 92 -1.13 14.50 5.76
C TRP A 92 -1.82 13.14 5.75
N ASN A 93 -2.88 12.97 4.95
CA ASN A 93 -3.55 11.69 4.79
C ASN A 93 -2.61 10.64 4.19
N CYS A 94 -1.81 11.01 3.19
CA CYS A 94 -0.81 10.12 2.62
C CYS A 94 0.28 9.73 3.64
N TRP A 95 0.78 10.69 4.42
CA TRP A 95 1.77 10.39 5.45
C TRP A 95 1.20 9.41 6.49
N VAL A 96 -0.02 9.65 6.98
CA VAL A 96 -0.69 8.73 7.91
C VAL A 96 -0.94 7.36 7.29
N LEU A 97 -1.38 7.29 6.01
CA LEU A 97 -1.57 6.04 5.29
C LEU A 97 -0.30 5.17 5.34
N TYR A 98 0.86 5.72 4.98
CA TYR A 98 2.10 4.94 4.98
C TYR A 98 2.64 4.64 6.39
N ILE A 99 2.33 5.48 7.39
CA ILE A 99 2.56 5.13 8.79
C ILE A 99 1.74 3.88 9.14
N LEU A 100 0.43 3.88 8.90
CA LEU A 100 -0.46 2.76 9.21
C LEU A 100 -0.10 1.49 8.44
N VAL A 101 0.32 1.61 7.17
CA VAL A 101 0.88 0.50 6.40
C VAL A 101 2.11 -0.04 7.11
N GLY A 102 3.08 0.81 7.47
CA GLY A 102 4.28 0.38 8.20
C GLY A 102 3.96 -0.32 9.53
N MET A 103 2.96 0.17 10.27
CA MET A 103 2.47 -0.48 11.49
C MET A 103 1.89 -1.88 11.20
N SER A 104 1.11 -2.02 10.12
CA SER A 104 0.51 -3.28 9.70
C SER A 104 1.59 -4.29 9.30
N GLU A 105 2.57 -3.84 8.51
CA GLU A 105 3.70 -4.66 8.05
C GLU A 105 4.55 -5.16 9.22
N LEU A 106 4.86 -4.30 10.20
CA LEU A 106 5.58 -4.70 11.41
C LEU A 106 4.82 -5.74 12.25
N SER A 107 3.49 -5.62 12.30
CA SER A 107 2.63 -6.59 12.99
C SER A 107 2.67 -7.95 12.29
N ALA A 108 2.64 -7.96 10.95
CA ALA A 108 2.75 -9.18 10.15
C ALA A 108 4.14 -9.84 10.25
N VAL A 109 5.22 -9.04 10.29
CA VAL A 109 6.59 -9.54 10.53
C VAL A 109 6.66 -10.36 11.81
N GLY A 110 5.98 -9.92 12.88
CA GLY A 110 5.85 -10.68 14.12
C GLY A 110 5.26 -12.07 13.90
N LYS A 111 4.20 -12.19 13.10
CA LYS A 111 3.55 -13.48 12.77
C LYS A 111 4.46 -14.40 11.94
N TYR A 112 5.19 -13.88 10.95
CA TYR A 112 6.07 -14.71 10.13
C TYR A 112 7.27 -15.26 10.88
N VAL A 113 7.81 -14.52 11.85
CA VAL A 113 8.91 -15.02 12.70
C VAL A 113 8.38 -16.00 13.74
N HIS A 114 7.20 -15.75 14.29
CA HIS A 114 6.51 -16.66 15.20
C HIS A 114 6.19 -18.02 14.56
N TYR A 115 6.11 -18.09 13.22
CA TYR A 115 5.99 -19.37 12.50
C TYR A 115 7.20 -20.30 12.74
N TRP A 116 8.42 -19.75 12.85
CA TRP A 116 9.63 -20.53 13.14
C TRP A 116 9.94 -20.63 14.63
N TRP A 117 9.71 -19.55 15.37
CA TRP A 117 10.02 -19.44 16.79
C TRP A 117 8.80 -18.93 17.57
N PRO A 118 7.81 -19.81 17.86
CA PRO A 118 6.61 -19.46 18.60
C PRO A 118 6.88 -18.90 20.00
N GLU A 119 8.02 -19.25 20.59
CA GLU A 119 8.48 -18.77 21.88
C GLU A 119 8.84 -17.28 21.89
N ILE A 120 9.08 -16.66 20.72
CA ILE A 120 9.41 -15.23 20.62
C ILE A 120 8.11 -14.43 20.49
N PRO A 121 7.79 -13.55 21.47
CA PRO A 121 6.61 -12.71 21.37
C PRO A 121 6.66 -11.79 20.14
N THR A 122 5.54 -11.65 19.44
CA THR A 122 5.44 -10.90 18.18
C THR A 122 5.93 -9.45 18.30
N TRP A 123 5.72 -8.81 19.44
CA TRP A 123 6.16 -7.43 19.70
C TRP A 123 7.69 -7.29 19.75
N VAL A 124 8.42 -8.31 20.23
CA VAL A 124 9.90 -8.29 20.29
C VAL A 124 10.46 -8.29 18.88
N THR A 125 9.93 -9.18 18.04
CA THR A 125 10.28 -9.23 16.62
C THR A 125 9.93 -7.92 15.91
N ALA A 126 8.72 -7.39 16.15
CA ALA A 126 8.31 -6.11 15.57
C ALA A 126 9.26 -4.97 15.98
N ALA A 127 9.68 -4.92 17.26
CA ALA A 127 10.64 -3.93 17.76
C ALA A 127 12.03 -4.08 17.11
N ALA A 128 12.52 -5.31 16.97
CA ALA A 128 13.82 -5.58 16.36
C ALA A 128 13.87 -5.11 14.89
N PHE A 129 12.86 -5.49 14.10
CA PHE A 129 12.77 -5.05 12.70
C PHE A 129 12.43 -3.57 12.54
N PHE A 130 11.66 -2.99 13.47
CA PHE A 130 11.47 -1.54 13.55
C PHE A 130 12.82 -0.82 13.65
N VAL A 131 13.68 -1.21 14.60
CA VAL A 131 15.00 -0.60 14.76
C VAL A 131 15.86 -0.82 13.51
N LEU A 132 15.88 -2.05 12.97
CA LEU A 132 16.67 -2.40 11.79
C LEU A 132 16.33 -1.54 10.58
N ILE A 133 15.05 -1.43 10.24
CA ILE A 133 14.61 -0.72 9.02
C ILE A 133 14.78 0.79 9.16
N ASN A 134 14.52 1.35 10.34
CA ASN A 134 14.79 2.77 10.57
C ASN A 134 16.29 3.07 10.53
N ALA A 135 17.15 2.18 11.05
CA ALA A 135 18.59 2.31 10.92
C ALA A 135 19.04 2.28 9.45
N ILE A 136 18.46 1.39 8.63
CA ILE A 136 18.71 1.35 7.18
C ILE A 136 18.31 2.66 6.50
N ASN A 137 17.15 3.23 6.86
CA ASN A 137 16.69 4.50 6.29
C ASN A 137 17.50 5.71 6.75
N LEU A 138 18.20 5.62 7.89
CA LEU A 138 19.16 6.63 8.35
C LEU A 138 20.53 6.54 7.65
N MET A 139 20.77 5.48 6.87
CA MET A 139 21.94 5.34 6.00
C MET A 139 21.72 6.02 4.63
N ASN A 140 22.69 5.90 3.73
CA ASN A 140 22.65 6.53 2.41
C ASN A 140 21.53 5.93 1.52
N VAL A 141 20.82 6.78 0.76
CA VAL A 141 19.78 6.44 -0.23
C VAL A 141 20.16 5.31 -1.19
N LYS A 142 21.45 5.13 -1.49
CA LYS A 142 21.94 4.00 -2.31
C LYS A 142 21.67 2.63 -1.65
N PHE A 143 21.86 2.51 -0.33
CA PHE A 143 21.61 1.26 0.39
C PHE A 143 20.13 0.90 0.37
N PHE A 144 19.24 1.90 0.52
CA PHE A 144 17.81 1.71 0.35
C PHE A 144 17.47 1.12 -1.03
N GLY A 145 17.99 1.72 -2.10
CA GLY A 145 17.69 1.29 -3.47
C GLY A 145 18.21 -0.12 -3.80
N GLU A 146 19.38 -0.50 -3.30
CA GLU A 146 19.92 -1.86 -3.47
C GLU A 146 19.17 -2.89 -2.59
N ALA A 147 18.82 -2.56 -1.35
CA ALA A 147 18.01 -3.45 -0.50
C ALA A 147 16.66 -3.76 -1.16
N GLU A 148 15.98 -2.72 -1.66
CA GLU A 148 14.70 -2.87 -2.32
C GLU A 148 14.80 -3.62 -3.66
N PHE A 149 15.90 -3.45 -4.40
CA PHE A 149 16.20 -4.23 -5.60
C PHE A 149 16.20 -5.74 -5.29
N TRP A 150 16.92 -6.16 -4.25
CA TRP A 150 16.98 -7.56 -3.85
C TRP A 150 15.65 -8.07 -3.30
N PHE A 151 14.97 -7.30 -2.45
CA PHE A 151 13.66 -7.70 -1.94
C PHE A 151 12.63 -7.87 -3.06
N ALA A 152 12.59 -6.98 -4.05
CA ALA A 152 11.68 -7.10 -5.18
C ALA A 152 11.97 -8.36 -6.02
N ILE A 153 13.24 -8.71 -6.25
CA ILE A 153 13.62 -9.93 -6.98
C ILE A 153 13.13 -11.17 -6.23
N ILE A 154 13.36 -11.26 -4.92
CA ILE A 154 12.93 -12.39 -4.09
C ILE A 154 11.42 -12.60 -4.23
N LYS A 155 10.62 -11.53 -4.12
CA LYS A 155 9.16 -11.58 -4.26
C LYS A 155 8.72 -12.10 -5.63
N VAL A 156 9.28 -11.54 -6.71
CA VAL A 156 8.88 -11.90 -8.07
C VAL A 156 9.23 -13.35 -8.38
N VAL A 157 10.47 -13.75 -8.08
CA VAL A 157 10.93 -15.12 -8.30
C VAL A 157 10.04 -16.10 -7.53
N ALA A 158 9.76 -15.82 -6.26
CA ALA A 158 8.93 -16.70 -5.45
C ALA A 158 7.51 -16.88 -6.00
N ILE A 159 6.82 -15.80 -6.39
CA ILE A 159 5.47 -15.92 -6.94
C ILE A 159 5.47 -16.64 -8.28
N VAL A 160 6.42 -16.34 -9.17
CA VAL A 160 6.52 -17.02 -10.48
C VAL A 160 6.86 -18.49 -10.29
N SER A 161 7.80 -18.82 -9.41
CA SER A 161 8.15 -20.21 -9.07
C SER A 161 6.98 -20.96 -8.47
N MET A 162 6.21 -20.32 -7.58
CA MET A 162 5.01 -20.91 -7.00
C MET A 162 3.92 -21.18 -8.05
N ILE A 163 3.66 -20.24 -8.95
CA ILE A 163 2.71 -20.42 -10.05
C ILE A 163 3.18 -21.56 -10.96
N GLY A 164 4.47 -21.58 -11.33
CA GLY A 164 5.05 -22.62 -12.18
C GLY A 164 5.01 -24.00 -11.54
N LEU A 165 5.40 -24.10 -10.26
CA LEU A 165 5.35 -25.34 -9.50
C LEU A 165 3.91 -25.83 -9.34
N GLY A 166 2.97 -24.96 -8.98
CA GLY A 166 1.57 -25.34 -8.84
C GLY A 166 0.94 -25.79 -10.16
N ALA A 167 1.25 -25.11 -11.27
CA ALA A 167 0.84 -25.56 -12.60
C ALA A 167 1.43 -26.93 -12.95
N TYR A 168 2.70 -27.18 -12.60
CA TYR A 168 3.32 -28.49 -12.77
C TYR A 168 2.61 -29.56 -11.93
N LEU A 169 2.34 -29.31 -10.65
CA LEU A 169 1.65 -30.26 -9.76
C LEU A 169 0.25 -30.61 -10.28
N LEU A 170 -0.49 -29.62 -10.79
CA LEU A 170 -1.83 -29.81 -11.37
C LEU A 170 -1.81 -30.62 -12.67
N THR A 171 -0.82 -30.41 -13.53
CA THR A 171 -0.74 -31.05 -14.86
C THR A 171 -0.07 -32.42 -14.84
N SER A 172 0.88 -32.63 -13.94
CA SER A 172 1.58 -33.91 -13.77
C SER A 172 0.80 -34.94 -12.94
N GLY A 173 -0.23 -34.51 -12.21
CA GLY A 173 -0.96 -35.35 -11.25
C GLY A 173 -0.16 -35.65 -9.97
N SER A 174 1.00 -35.02 -9.78
CA SER A 174 1.85 -35.21 -8.59
C SER A 174 1.46 -34.31 -7.41
N GLY A 175 0.47 -33.43 -7.57
CA GLY A 175 -0.06 -32.56 -6.52
C GLY A 175 -0.92 -33.24 -5.45
N GLY A 176 -1.11 -34.56 -5.53
CA GLY A 176 -2.02 -35.30 -4.64
C GLY A 176 -3.45 -35.36 -5.17
N PRO A 177 -4.32 -36.16 -4.52
CA PRO A 177 -5.68 -36.44 -5.02
C PRO A 177 -6.59 -35.21 -5.00
N ASP A 178 -6.32 -34.27 -4.11
CA ASP A 178 -7.12 -33.05 -3.95
C ASP A 178 -6.68 -31.95 -4.92
N ALA A 179 -5.54 -32.05 -5.61
CA ALA A 179 -5.07 -31.00 -6.50
C ALA A 179 -5.79 -31.05 -7.85
N THR A 180 -6.79 -30.19 -8.03
CA THR A 180 -7.59 -30.11 -9.26
C THR A 180 -8.16 -28.71 -9.49
N ILE A 181 -8.22 -28.28 -10.75
CA ILE A 181 -8.87 -27.01 -11.15
C ILE A 181 -10.35 -27.00 -10.72
N ALA A 182 -10.97 -28.17 -10.60
CA ALA A 182 -12.35 -28.29 -10.13
C ALA A 182 -12.57 -27.70 -8.73
N ASN A 183 -11.53 -27.60 -7.89
CA ASN A 183 -11.61 -26.98 -6.56
C ASN A 183 -12.14 -25.54 -6.57
N LEU A 184 -12.01 -24.84 -7.69
CA LEU A 184 -12.57 -23.50 -7.87
C LEU A 184 -14.10 -23.47 -7.82
N TRP A 185 -14.78 -24.61 -7.97
CA TRP A 185 -16.23 -24.70 -7.93
C TRP A 185 -16.81 -25.96 -7.27
N SER A 186 -16.01 -26.99 -6.96
CA SER A 186 -16.51 -28.23 -6.35
C SER A 186 -16.86 -28.09 -4.87
N HIS A 187 -16.29 -27.12 -4.16
CA HIS A 187 -16.50 -26.90 -2.71
C HIS A 187 -17.52 -25.78 -2.45
N GLY A 188 -18.77 -25.98 -2.89
CA GLY A 188 -19.86 -25.01 -2.71
C GLY A 188 -20.04 -24.01 -3.86
N GLY A 189 -19.43 -24.27 -5.02
CA GLY A 189 -19.48 -23.38 -6.18
C GLY A 189 -18.42 -22.29 -6.15
N PHE A 190 -18.39 -21.46 -7.19
CA PHE A 190 -17.47 -20.31 -7.24
C PHE A 190 -17.80 -19.23 -6.20
N PHE A 191 -19.08 -19.13 -5.80
CA PHE A 191 -19.60 -18.22 -4.78
C PHE A 191 -20.14 -19.00 -3.57
N PRO A 192 -19.31 -19.68 -2.77
CA PRO A 192 -19.78 -20.55 -1.69
C PRO A 192 -20.53 -19.78 -0.59
N ASN A 193 -20.16 -18.52 -0.36
CA ASN A 193 -20.83 -17.61 0.58
C ASN A 193 -21.74 -16.60 -0.13
N GLY A 194 -22.15 -16.89 -1.38
CA GLY A 194 -22.94 -15.99 -2.22
C GLY A 194 -22.19 -14.73 -2.68
N VAL A 195 -22.89 -13.89 -3.43
CA VAL A 195 -22.33 -12.61 -3.92
C VAL A 195 -22.07 -11.64 -2.76
N SER A 196 -22.85 -11.72 -1.68
CA SER A 196 -22.62 -10.93 -0.47
C SER A 196 -21.26 -11.21 0.14
N GLY A 197 -20.81 -12.48 0.19
CA GLY A 197 -19.47 -12.85 0.65
C GLY A 197 -18.36 -12.16 -0.16
N LEU A 198 -18.50 -12.14 -1.49
CA LEU A 198 -17.57 -11.40 -2.37
C LEU A 198 -17.58 -9.89 -2.07
N VAL A 199 -18.77 -9.29 -2.02
CA VAL A 199 -18.93 -7.84 -1.80
C VAL A 199 -18.30 -7.43 -0.47
N MET A 200 -18.54 -8.19 0.61
CA MET A 200 -17.94 -7.92 1.92
C MET A 200 -16.41 -8.09 1.90
N ALA A 201 -15.90 -9.00 1.08
CA ALA A 201 -14.46 -9.22 0.95
C ALA A 201 -13.73 -8.08 0.21
N LEU A 202 -14.42 -7.28 -0.61
CA LEU A 202 -13.81 -6.16 -1.35
C LEU A 202 -13.09 -5.17 -0.42
N ALA A 203 -13.63 -4.91 0.77
CA ALA A 203 -13.00 -4.03 1.75
C ALA A 203 -11.63 -4.54 2.22
N PHE A 204 -11.47 -5.85 2.41
CA PHE A 204 -10.19 -6.46 2.78
C PHE A 204 -9.23 -6.52 1.59
N ILE A 205 -9.74 -6.80 0.39
CA ILE A 205 -8.95 -6.83 -0.84
C ILE A 205 -8.29 -5.47 -1.10
N MET A 206 -8.97 -4.36 -0.80
CA MET A 206 -8.46 -3.00 -0.95
C MET A 206 -7.10 -2.78 -0.27
N PHE A 207 -6.89 -3.37 0.91
CA PHE A 207 -5.61 -3.29 1.62
C PHE A 207 -4.45 -3.80 0.75
N SER A 208 -4.68 -4.81 -0.07
CA SER A 208 -3.65 -5.41 -0.92
C SER A 208 -3.17 -4.49 -2.05
N PHE A 209 -3.97 -3.49 -2.43
CA PHE A 209 -3.61 -2.55 -3.49
C PHE A 209 -3.04 -1.23 -2.96
N GLY A 210 -2.93 -1.07 -1.64
CA GLY A 210 -2.21 0.04 -1.04
C GLY A 210 -0.72 0.00 -1.41
N GLY A 211 -0.14 1.15 -1.76
CA GLY A 211 1.28 1.27 -2.10
C GLY A 211 1.56 1.39 -3.60
N LEU A 212 0.55 1.21 -4.47
CA LEU A 212 0.68 1.53 -5.89
C LEU A 212 1.04 3.00 -6.12
N GLU A 213 0.61 3.88 -5.22
CA GLU A 213 0.90 5.32 -5.25
C GLU A 213 2.37 5.64 -4.99
N MET A 214 3.18 4.69 -4.50
CA MET A 214 4.62 4.90 -4.30
C MET A 214 5.32 5.28 -5.61
N LEU A 215 4.81 4.79 -6.74
CA LEU A 215 5.30 5.18 -8.06
C LEU A 215 5.26 6.71 -8.23
N GLY A 216 4.27 7.38 -7.64
CA GLY A 216 4.11 8.82 -7.69
C GLY A 216 5.23 9.61 -7.03
N PHE A 217 5.87 9.08 -5.99
CA PHE A 217 7.02 9.74 -5.34
C PHE A 217 8.31 9.51 -6.10
N THR A 218 8.48 8.31 -6.66
CA THR A 218 9.68 7.96 -7.45
C THR A 218 9.72 8.65 -8.81
N ALA A 219 8.58 9.17 -9.28
CA ALA A 219 8.45 9.89 -10.54
C ALA A 219 9.40 11.09 -10.65
N ALA A 220 9.53 11.86 -9.58
CA ALA A 220 10.39 13.05 -9.55
C ALA A 220 11.89 12.71 -9.52
N GLU A 221 12.23 11.47 -9.16
CA GLU A 221 13.59 10.96 -9.14
C GLU A 221 13.95 10.20 -10.44
N ALA A 222 13.02 10.07 -11.39
CA ALA A 222 13.25 9.37 -12.65
C ALA A 222 14.02 10.21 -13.67
N ASP A 223 14.99 9.61 -14.36
CA ASP A 223 15.77 10.29 -15.41
C ASP A 223 14.91 10.70 -16.62
N LYS A 224 13.89 9.89 -16.95
CA LYS A 224 13.00 10.09 -18.11
C LYS A 224 11.52 9.88 -17.73
N PRO A 225 10.94 10.74 -16.88
CA PRO A 225 9.62 10.52 -16.28
C PRO A 225 8.53 10.31 -17.35
N LYS A 226 8.57 11.09 -18.44
CA LYS A 226 7.59 11.02 -19.54
C LYS A 226 7.55 9.69 -20.30
N THR A 227 8.56 8.84 -20.17
CA THR A 227 8.60 7.52 -20.82
C THR A 227 8.58 6.36 -19.82
N VAL A 228 9.24 6.52 -18.67
CA VAL A 228 9.34 5.49 -17.65
C VAL A 228 8.02 5.34 -16.89
N ILE A 229 7.35 6.43 -16.57
CA ILE A 229 6.13 6.41 -15.75
C ILE A 229 4.95 5.77 -16.50
N PRO A 230 4.65 6.13 -17.78
CA PRO A 230 3.61 5.45 -18.54
C PRO A 230 3.83 3.93 -18.63
N LYS A 231 5.09 3.50 -18.85
CA LYS A 231 5.45 2.08 -18.91
C LYS A 231 5.21 1.39 -17.57
N ALA A 232 5.66 2.00 -16.47
CA ALA A 232 5.47 1.43 -15.13
C ALA A 232 3.98 1.30 -14.77
N ILE A 233 3.16 2.30 -15.10
CA ILE A 233 1.70 2.26 -14.89
C ILE A 233 1.05 1.18 -15.73
N ASN A 234 1.37 1.09 -17.02
CA ASN A 234 0.82 0.05 -17.88
C ASN A 234 1.25 -1.35 -17.45
N GLN A 235 2.41 -1.49 -16.80
CA GLN A 235 2.85 -2.76 -16.23
C GLN A 235 2.05 -3.19 -14.99
N VAL A 236 1.36 -2.26 -14.30
CA VAL A 236 0.53 -2.59 -13.13
C VAL A 236 -0.52 -3.65 -13.46
N ILE A 237 -1.16 -3.58 -14.65
CA ILE A 237 -2.19 -4.56 -15.02
C ILE A 237 -1.65 -5.99 -15.10
N TYR A 238 -0.46 -6.18 -15.67
CA TYR A 238 0.16 -7.50 -15.76
C TYR A 238 0.54 -8.03 -14.38
N ARG A 239 0.96 -7.15 -13.47
CA ARG A 239 1.25 -7.51 -12.07
C ARG A 239 0.00 -7.99 -11.35
N ILE A 240 -1.13 -7.31 -11.55
CA ILE A 240 -2.43 -7.71 -11.00
C ILE A 240 -2.84 -9.09 -11.56
N LEU A 241 -2.78 -9.26 -12.88
CA LEU A 241 -3.19 -10.52 -13.51
C LEU A 241 -2.32 -11.70 -13.09
N ILE A 242 -0.99 -11.52 -13.04
CA ILE A 242 -0.08 -12.62 -12.73
C ILE A 242 -0.03 -12.88 -11.22
N PHE A 243 0.28 -11.85 -10.43
CA PHE A 243 0.59 -12.04 -9.01
C PHE A 243 -0.63 -12.15 -8.11
N TYR A 244 -1.75 -11.57 -8.51
CA TYR A 244 -2.98 -11.68 -7.73
C TYR A 244 -3.88 -12.77 -8.30
N VAL A 245 -4.32 -12.59 -9.55
CA VAL A 245 -5.29 -13.52 -10.14
C VAL A 245 -4.66 -14.89 -10.42
N GLY A 246 -3.53 -14.94 -11.13
CA GLY A 246 -2.85 -16.19 -11.47
C GLY A 246 -2.39 -16.98 -10.24
N ALA A 247 -1.78 -16.29 -9.27
CA ALA A 247 -1.34 -16.91 -8.02
C ALA A 247 -2.52 -17.52 -7.22
N LEU A 248 -3.64 -16.81 -7.11
CA LEU A 248 -4.83 -17.31 -6.40
C LEU A 248 -5.54 -18.44 -7.13
N VAL A 249 -5.62 -18.39 -8.46
CA VAL A 249 -6.16 -19.50 -9.28
C VAL A 249 -5.37 -20.77 -9.03
N VAL A 250 -4.05 -20.71 -9.06
CA VAL A 250 -3.19 -21.87 -8.80
C VAL A 250 -3.35 -22.34 -7.35
N LEU A 251 -3.28 -21.42 -6.38
CA LEU A 251 -3.42 -21.75 -4.96
C LEU A 251 -4.73 -22.49 -4.65
N LEU A 252 -5.86 -21.96 -5.13
CA LEU A 252 -7.18 -22.53 -4.88
C LEU A 252 -7.47 -23.77 -5.73
N SER A 253 -6.72 -23.98 -6.82
CA SER A 253 -6.77 -25.25 -7.57
C SER A 253 -5.97 -26.34 -6.86
N LEU A 254 -4.86 -26.00 -6.21
CA LEU A 254 -4.04 -26.98 -5.49
C LEU A 254 -4.71 -27.52 -4.22
N THR A 255 -5.41 -26.65 -3.50
CA THR A 255 -6.06 -27.05 -2.25
C THR A 255 -7.42 -26.36 -2.12
N PRO A 256 -8.48 -27.10 -1.75
CA PRO A 256 -9.79 -26.54 -1.49
C PRO A 256 -9.75 -25.38 -0.47
N TRP A 257 -10.56 -24.35 -0.73
CA TRP A 257 -10.57 -23.12 0.06
C TRP A 257 -10.99 -23.35 1.52
N ASP A 258 -11.92 -24.27 1.75
CA ASP A 258 -12.44 -24.69 3.05
C ASP A 258 -11.36 -25.39 3.89
N ASN A 259 -10.56 -26.26 3.28
CA ASN A 259 -9.40 -26.89 3.93
C ASN A 259 -8.33 -25.85 4.31
N LEU A 260 -8.05 -24.90 3.43
CA LEU A 260 -7.12 -23.80 3.71
C LEU A 260 -7.60 -22.93 4.87
N VAL A 261 -8.88 -22.54 4.87
CA VAL A 261 -9.49 -21.75 5.97
C VAL A 261 -9.40 -22.50 7.29
N ALA A 262 -9.71 -23.80 7.33
CA ALA A 262 -9.61 -24.61 8.53
C ALA A 262 -8.17 -24.68 9.07
N SER A 263 -7.18 -24.85 8.19
CA SER A 263 -5.76 -24.87 8.57
C SER A 263 -5.28 -23.51 9.13
N ILE A 264 -5.73 -22.40 8.53
CA ILE A 264 -5.41 -21.05 9.01
C ILE A 264 -6.08 -20.75 10.34
N ASP A 265 -7.36 -21.11 10.52
CA ASP A 265 -8.05 -20.88 11.79
C ASP A 265 -7.36 -21.66 12.92
N ALA A 266 -6.83 -22.86 12.65
CA ALA A 266 -6.04 -23.65 13.59
C ALA A 266 -4.67 -23.02 13.94
N SER A 267 -4.11 -22.14 13.10
CA SER A 267 -2.81 -21.48 13.33
C SER A 267 -2.91 -20.16 14.11
N GLY A 268 -4.10 -19.78 14.56
CA GLY A 268 -4.34 -18.57 15.35
C GLY A 268 -5.34 -17.58 14.74
N GLY A 269 -6.34 -18.08 14.02
CA GLY A 269 -7.43 -17.30 13.42
C GLY A 269 -7.13 -16.78 12.01
N SER A 270 -8.00 -15.92 11.47
CA SER A 270 -7.99 -15.44 10.07
C SER A 270 -6.68 -14.81 9.59
N TYR A 271 -5.74 -14.47 10.48
CA TYR A 271 -4.41 -13.93 10.15
C TYR A 271 -3.28 -14.64 10.91
N GLY A 272 -3.49 -15.90 11.32
CA GLY A 272 -2.49 -16.72 12.00
C GLY A 272 -1.32 -17.12 11.09
N SER A 273 -1.61 -17.35 9.81
CA SER A 273 -0.63 -17.76 8.79
C SER A 273 -1.04 -17.32 7.40
N SER A 274 -0.06 -17.19 6.49
CA SER A 274 -0.32 -16.91 5.07
C SER A 274 -0.97 -18.14 4.38
N PRO A 275 -2.06 -17.98 3.60
CA PRO A 275 -2.63 -19.10 2.82
C PRO A 275 -1.63 -19.68 1.83
N PHE A 276 -0.73 -18.84 1.32
CA PHE A 276 0.32 -19.24 0.40
C PHE A 276 1.32 -20.18 1.07
N VAL A 277 1.70 -19.91 2.32
CA VAL A 277 2.56 -20.82 3.11
C VAL A 277 1.81 -22.11 3.44
N GLN A 278 0.53 -22.00 3.79
CA GLN A 278 -0.29 -23.14 4.21
C GLN A 278 -0.55 -24.15 3.09
N VAL A 279 -0.71 -23.71 1.84
CA VAL A 279 -0.92 -24.64 0.72
C VAL A 279 0.23 -25.65 0.60
N PHE A 280 1.47 -25.21 0.79
CA PHE A 280 2.63 -26.11 0.69
C PHE A 280 2.85 -26.96 1.93
N SER A 281 2.47 -26.45 3.11
CA SER A 281 2.46 -27.27 4.34
C SER A 281 1.46 -28.41 4.23
N LEU A 282 0.25 -28.16 3.70
CA LEU A 282 -0.77 -29.18 3.47
C LEU A 282 -0.39 -30.20 2.39
N LEU A 283 0.38 -29.78 1.38
CA LEU A 283 0.94 -30.67 0.36
C LEU A 283 2.17 -31.47 0.86
N GLY A 284 2.56 -31.32 2.13
CA GLY A 284 3.68 -32.05 2.74
C GLY A 284 5.06 -31.55 2.33
N SER A 285 5.17 -30.35 1.76
CA SER A 285 6.44 -29.74 1.34
C SER A 285 6.89 -28.68 2.36
N ASP A 286 7.42 -29.14 3.49
CA ASP A 286 7.90 -28.26 4.57
C ASP A 286 8.96 -27.26 4.09
N VAL A 287 9.86 -27.70 3.20
CA VAL A 287 10.89 -26.84 2.60
C VAL A 287 10.25 -25.68 1.82
N ALA A 288 9.22 -25.96 1.02
CA ALA A 288 8.53 -24.93 0.25
C ALA A 288 7.76 -23.97 1.18
N ALA A 289 7.13 -24.49 2.24
CA ALA A 289 6.44 -23.68 3.24
C ALA A 289 7.41 -22.71 3.96
N HIS A 290 8.55 -23.20 4.45
CA HIS A 290 9.56 -22.34 5.09
C HIS A 290 10.19 -21.32 4.13
N LEU A 291 10.50 -21.73 2.89
CA LEU A 291 11.03 -20.82 1.89
C LEU A 291 10.03 -19.70 1.58
N LEU A 292 8.75 -20.05 1.43
CA LEU A 292 7.71 -19.08 1.14
C LEU A 292 7.45 -18.17 2.34
N ASN A 293 7.47 -18.69 3.57
CA ASN A 293 7.37 -17.85 4.77
C ASN A 293 8.52 -16.82 4.84
N PHE A 294 9.74 -17.23 4.48
CA PHE A 294 10.87 -16.31 4.34
C PHE A 294 10.63 -15.25 3.27
N VAL A 295 10.14 -15.64 2.09
CA VAL A 295 9.77 -14.69 1.02
C VAL A 295 8.75 -13.68 1.54
N VAL A 296 7.68 -14.12 2.21
CA VAL A 296 6.64 -13.20 2.70
C VAL A 296 7.18 -12.28 3.80
N LEU A 297 8.07 -12.77 4.67
CA LEU A 297 8.79 -11.92 5.62
C LEU A 297 9.58 -10.82 4.91
N THR A 298 10.36 -11.16 3.88
CA THR A 298 11.07 -10.14 3.08
C THR A 298 10.12 -9.20 2.35
N ALA A 299 8.96 -9.69 1.92
CA ALA A 299 7.93 -8.89 1.29
C ALA A 299 7.43 -7.78 2.22
N ALA A 300 7.15 -8.13 3.49
CA ALA A 300 6.68 -7.22 4.50
C ALA A 300 7.73 -6.15 4.88
N LEU A 301 8.99 -6.59 5.07
CA LEU A 301 10.10 -5.69 5.38
C LEU A 301 10.37 -4.69 4.26
N SER A 302 10.21 -5.11 3.00
CA SER A 302 10.34 -4.24 1.84
C SER A 302 9.24 -3.18 1.77
N VAL A 303 7.98 -3.54 2.02
CA VAL A 303 6.90 -2.55 2.08
C VAL A 303 7.14 -1.56 3.21
N TYR A 304 7.56 -2.02 4.39
CA TYR A 304 7.87 -1.13 5.51
C TYR A 304 9.06 -0.19 5.21
N ASN A 305 10.12 -0.71 4.59
CA ASN A 305 11.28 0.06 4.18
C ASN A 305 10.90 1.16 3.18
N SER A 306 10.16 0.80 2.12
CA SER A 306 9.67 1.75 1.11
C SER A 306 8.68 2.77 1.69
N GLY A 307 7.80 2.35 2.60
CA GLY A 307 6.89 3.25 3.32
C GLY A 307 7.64 4.28 4.18
N THR A 308 8.68 3.87 4.89
CA THR A 308 9.53 4.75 5.69
C THR A 308 10.25 5.78 4.80
N TYR A 309 10.77 5.34 3.65
CA TYR A 309 11.40 6.19 2.65
C TYR A 309 10.44 7.25 2.07
N CYS A 310 9.21 6.84 1.74
CA CYS A 310 8.15 7.72 1.23
C CYS A 310 7.70 8.73 2.30
N ASN A 311 7.46 8.29 3.54
CA ASN A 311 7.05 9.16 4.64
C ASN A 311 8.05 10.27 4.91
N ALA A 312 9.34 9.94 4.92
CA ALA A 312 10.38 10.92 5.17
C ALA A 312 10.43 12.02 4.09
N ARG A 313 10.20 11.67 2.82
CA ARG A 313 10.14 12.60 1.69
C ARG A 313 8.86 13.40 1.63
N MET A 314 7.72 12.76 1.90
CA MET A 314 6.44 13.45 1.97
C MET A 314 6.50 14.55 3.04
N LEU A 315 7.01 14.20 4.22
CA LEU A 315 7.13 15.15 5.32
C LEU A 315 8.16 16.25 5.06
N LEU A 316 9.25 15.94 4.34
CA LEU A 316 10.20 16.94 3.84
C LEU A 316 9.51 17.91 2.87
N GLY A 317 8.82 17.40 1.85
CA GLY A 317 8.14 18.21 0.83
C GLY A 317 7.00 19.07 1.42
N MET A 318 6.23 18.53 2.36
CA MET A 318 5.23 19.32 3.10
C MET A 318 5.89 20.42 3.94
N ALA A 319 7.06 20.17 4.53
CA ALA A 319 7.78 21.19 5.29
C ALA A 319 8.33 22.30 4.39
N GLU A 320 8.78 21.96 3.18
CA GLU A 320 9.20 22.94 2.15
C GLU A 320 8.03 23.79 1.65
N GLN A 321 6.83 23.22 1.55
CA GLN A 321 5.58 23.92 1.18
C GLN A 321 4.96 24.72 2.36
N GLY A 322 5.55 24.63 3.56
CA GLY A 322 5.02 25.26 4.77
C GLY A 322 3.79 24.56 5.36
N ASP A 323 3.43 23.36 4.88
CA ASP A 323 2.36 22.51 5.39
C ASP A 323 2.78 21.64 6.59
N ALA A 324 4.08 21.59 6.90
CA ALA A 324 4.64 20.95 8.08
C ALA A 324 5.72 21.85 8.75
N PRO A 325 6.11 21.57 10.02
CA PRO A 325 7.11 22.38 10.71
C PRO A 325 8.43 22.53 9.92
N ALA A 326 8.91 23.76 9.75
CA ALA A 326 10.12 24.08 8.98
C ALA A 326 11.39 23.34 9.45
N SER A 327 11.41 22.86 10.69
CA SER A 327 12.48 22.00 11.21
C SER A 327 12.65 20.69 10.45
N LEU A 328 11.60 20.21 9.78
CA LEU A 328 11.54 18.95 9.02
C LEU A 328 12.05 19.12 7.59
N ALA A 329 12.17 20.36 7.09
CA ALA A 329 12.76 20.69 5.79
C ALA A 329 14.30 20.53 5.74
N LYS A 330 14.92 20.03 6.82
CA LYS A 330 16.39 19.93 6.95
C LYS A 330 16.89 18.54 6.57
N VAL A 331 17.88 18.51 5.68
CA VAL A 331 18.62 17.30 5.30
C VAL A 331 20.04 17.34 5.87
N ASP A 332 20.63 16.16 6.14
CA ASP A 332 22.02 16.03 6.57
C ASP A 332 23.02 16.11 5.38
N LYS A 333 24.33 16.02 5.65
CA LYS A 333 25.39 16.03 4.62
C LYS A 333 25.28 14.89 3.58
N ARG A 334 24.55 13.82 3.92
CA ARG A 334 24.32 12.66 3.05
C ARG A 334 23.06 12.85 2.19
N GLY A 335 22.26 13.89 2.42
CA GLY A 335 20.99 14.14 1.75
C GLY A 335 19.82 13.39 2.40
N VAL A 336 19.95 12.99 3.67
CA VAL A 336 18.95 12.21 4.41
C VAL A 336 18.13 13.14 5.33
N PRO A 337 16.78 13.15 5.26
CA PRO A 337 15.92 13.94 6.13
C PRO A 337 15.73 13.28 7.50
N VAL A 338 16.79 13.26 8.31
CA VAL A 338 16.86 12.53 9.60
C VAL A 338 15.69 12.86 10.53
N ARG A 339 15.31 14.13 10.66
CA ARG A 339 14.21 14.54 11.55
C ARG A 339 12.87 13.98 11.09
N SER A 340 12.62 13.96 9.78
CA SER A 340 11.40 13.42 9.21
C SER A 340 11.29 11.91 9.41
N ILE A 341 12.43 11.21 9.33
CA ILE A 341 12.51 9.78 9.65
C ILE A 341 12.18 9.56 11.13
N LEU A 342 12.82 10.29 12.05
CA LEU A 342 12.61 10.11 13.49
C LEU A 342 11.18 10.42 13.93
N VAL A 343 10.53 11.46 13.38
CA VAL A 343 9.12 11.76 13.66
C VAL A 343 8.22 10.62 13.16
N SER A 344 8.46 10.13 11.94
CA SER A 344 7.70 9.02 11.37
C SER A 344 7.93 7.71 12.14
N ALA A 345 9.16 7.49 12.61
CA ALA A 345 9.52 6.34 13.43
C ALA A 345 8.85 6.39 14.80
N ALA A 346 8.81 7.56 15.45
CA ALA A 346 8.17 7.74 16.75
C ALA A 346 6.67 7.42 16.70
N VAL A 347 5.97 7.82 15.63
CA VAL A 347 4.56 7.45 15.46
C VAL A 347 4.44 5.97 15.12
N THR A 348 5.23 5.45 14.19
CA THR A 348 5.22 4.01 13.84
C THR A 348 5.53 3.11 15.02
N PHE A 349 6.31 3.55 16.02
CA PHE A 349 6.60 2.80 17.23
C PHE A 349 5.34 2.40 18.01
N VAL A 350 4.23 3.13 17.85
CA VAL A 350 2.93 2.74 18.40
C VAL A 350 2.51 1.33 17.93
N ALA A 351 2.94 0.87 16.75
CA ALA A 351 2.73 -0.51 16.32
C ALA A 351 3.32 -1.54 17.29
N VAL A 352 4.52 -1.28 17.81
CA VAL A 352 5.20 -2.17 18.76
C VAL A 352 4.37 -2.24 20.05
N LEU A 353 3.87 -1.10 20.52
CA LEU A 353 2.99 -1.03 21.69
C LEU A 353 1.66 -1.76 21.44
N LEU A 354 1.05 -1.59 20.27
CA LEU A 354 -0.18 -2.29 19.90
C LEU A 354 0.02 -3.81 19.82
N ASN A 355 1.15 -4.28 19.30
CA ASN A 355 1.49 -5.71 19.30
C ASN A 355 1.75 -6.25 20.71
N TYR A 356 2.21 -5.42 21.63
CA TYR A 356 2.36 -5.80 23.04
C TYR A 356 1.00 -5.85 23.78
N LEU A 357 0.14 -4.86 23.57
CA LEU A 357 -1.14 -4.71 24.28
C LEU A 357 -2.27 -5.56 23.70
N MET A 358 -2.34 -5.70 22.37
CA MET A 358 -3.45 -6.32 21.65
C MET A 358 -2.97 -7.17 20.44
N PRO A 359 -2.10 -8.18 20.65
CA PRO A 359 -1.44 -8.92 19.57
C PRO A 359 -2.37 -9.59 18.56
N GLN A 360 -3.60 -9.96 18.95
CA GLN A 360 -4.54 -10.65 18.06
C GLN A 360 -5.38 -9.71 17.18
N ASN A 361 -5.68 -8.50 17.66
CA ASN A 361 -6.58 -7.57 16.97
C ASN A 361 -5.85 -6.39 16.32
N ALA A 362 -4.57 -6.17 16.66
CA ALA A 362 -3.79 -5.03 16.15
C ALA A 362 -3.73 -5.01 14.63
N LEU A 363 -3.47 -6.16 13.99
CA LEU A 363 -3.32 -6.24 12.53
C LEU A 363 -4.61 -5.89 11.79
N GLU A 364 -5.75 -6.46 12.19
CA GLU A 364 -7.04 -6.21 11.54
C GLU A 364 -7.48 -4.74 11.70
N LEU A 365 -7.32 -4.17 12.90
CA LEU A 365 -7.59 -2.76 13.14
C LEU A 365 -6.70 -1.88 12.25
N LEU A 366 -5.40 -2.14 12.20
CA LEU A 366 -4.47 -1.37 11.37
C LEU A 366 -4.79 -1.49 9.88
N MET A 367 -5.08 -2.69 9.37
CA MET A 367 -5.52 -2.89 7.99
C MET A 367 -6.78 -2.09 7.68
N SER A 368 -7.76 -2.06 8.59
CA SER A 368 -8.98 -1.30 8.40
C SER A 368 -8.76 0.22 8.35
N LEU A 369 -7.84 0.74 9.18
CA LEU A 369 -7.43 2.16 9.16
C LEU A 369 -6.63 2.49 7.90
N VAL A 370 -5.79 1.56 7.42
CA VAL A 370 -5.12 1.69 6.12
C VAL A 370 -6.17 1.82 5.02
N VAL A 371 -7.18 0.96 4.96
CA VAL A 371 -8.23 1.06 3.94
C VAL A 371 -8.99 2.38 4.06
N ALA A 372 -9.33 2.83 5.28
CA ALA A 372 -10.00 4.12 5.51
C ALA A 372 -9.20 5.33 5.00
N THR A 373 -7.88 5.33 5.20
CA THR A 373 -7.00 6.40 4.67
C THR A 373 -6.74 6.25 3.18
N LEU A 374 -6.70 5.02 2.67
CA LEU A 374 -6.52 4.70 1.25
C LEU A 374 -7.69 5.20 0.41
N VAL A 375 -8.93 4.99 0.87
CA VAL A 375 -10.12 5.48 0.16
C VAL A 375 -10.19 7.01 0.10
N ILE A 376 -9.75 7.72 1.15
CA ILE A 376 -9.58 9.17 1.11
C ILE A 376 -8.55 9.52 0.03
N ASN A 377 -7.39 8.85 0.04
CA ASN A 377 -6.32 9.11 -0.90
C ASN A 377 -6.77 8.95 -2.36
N TRP A 378 -7.49 7.86 -2.65
CA TRP A 378 -8.00 7.54 -3.98
C TRP A 378 -9.09 8.51 -4.42
N ALA A 379 -9.96 8.94 -3.51
CA ALA A 379 -10.93 10.01 -3.77
C ALA A 379 -10.23 11.33 -4.11
N MET A 380 -9.18 11.70 -3.34
CA MET A 380 -8.38 12.90 -3.61
C MET A 380 -7.71 12.84 -4.99
N ILE A 381 -7.06 11.73 -5.34
CA ILE A 381 -6.44 11.54 -6.66
C ILE A 381 -7.48 11.69 -7.78
N SER A 382 -8.61 11.00 -7.67
CA SER A 382 -9.63 10.99 -8.72
C SER A 382 -10.30 12.36 -8.90
N TYR A 383 -10.56 13.05 -7.80
CA TYR A 383 -11.16 14.39 -7.85
C TYR A 383 -10.16 15.46 -8.32
N SER A 384 -8.91 15.40 -7.86
CA SER A 384 -7.83 16.25 -8.38
C SER A 384 -7.62 16.05 -9.87
N HIS A 385 -7.72 14.81 -10.37
CA HIS A 385 -7.64 14.53 -11.80
C HIS A 385 -8.80 15.14 -12.61
N LEU A 386 -10.03 15.14 -12.07
CA LEU A 386 -11.15 15.87 -12.69
C LEU A 386 -10.84 17.37 -12.80
N LYS A 387 -10.28 17.98 -11.76
CA LYS A 387 -9.89 19.40 -11.76
C LYS A 387 -8.73 19.69 -12.71
N PHE A 388 -7.73 18.83 -12.74
CA PHE A 388 -6.61 18.88 -13.68
C PHE A 388 -7.11 18.87 -15.13
N ARG A 389 -8.00 17.94 -15.48
CA ARG A 389 -8.55 17.86 -16.84
C ARG A 389 -9.46 19.03 -17.18
N GLN A 390 -10.19 19.59 -16.22
CA GLN A 390 -10.91 20.84 -16.41
C GLN A 390 -9.95 22.00 -16.72
N HIS A 391 -8.80 22.06 -16.06
CA HIS A 391 -7.76 23.04 -16.36
C HIS A 391 -7.21 22.87 -17.78
N LEU A 392 -6.77 21.66 -18.16
CA LEU A 392 -6.26 21.38 -19.51
C LEU A 392 -7.28 21.72 -20.61
N ASN A 393 -8.56 21.38 -20.40
CA ASN A 393 -9.62 21.69 -21.36
C ASN A 393 -9.82 23.21 -21.52
N ARG A 394 -9.68 23.98 -20.44
CA ARG A 394 -9.76 25.46 -20.48
C ARG A 394 -8.57 26.09 -21.18
N THR A 395 -7.38 25.50 -21.06
CA THR A 395 -6.14 26.01 -21.68
C THR A 395 -5.89 25.45 -23.09
N GLY A 396 -6.76 24.56 -23.58
CA GLY A 396 -6.64 23.93 -24.90
C GLY A 396 -5.48 22.92 -25.01
N GLN A 397 -4.90 22.50 -23.88
CA GLN A 397 -3.78 21.58 -23.83
C GLN A 397 -4.26 20.13 -23.90
N LYS A 398 -3.47 19.27 -24.55
CA LYS A 398 -3.73 17.83 -24.64
C LYS A 398 -2.76 17.08 -23.71
N PRO A 399 -3.24 16.10 -22.93
CA PRO A 399 -2.39 15.37 -22.01
C PRO A 399 -1.40 14.48 -22.76
N LEU A 400 -0.17 14.42 -22.25
CA LEU A 400 0.89 13.56 -22.80
C LEU A 400 0.64 12.06 -22.56
N PHE A 401 -0.10 11.73 -21.50
CA PHE A 401 -0.55 10.39 -21.16
C PHE A 401 -2.01 10.43 -20.74
N LYS A 402 -2.84 9.51 -21.24
CA LYS A 402 -4.30 9.59 -21.08
C LYS A 402 -4.83 8.60 -20.04
N ALA A 403 -5.65 9.05 -19.12
CA ALA A 403 -6.46 8.21 -18.26
C ALA A 403 -7.51 7.45 -19.09
N LEU A 404 -7.91 6.29 -18.57
CA LEU A 404 -8.92 5.46 -19.21
C LEU A 404 -10.31 6.06 -18.95
N TRP A 405 -11.12 6.19 -20.01
CA TRP A 405 -12.53 6.60 -19.94
C TRP A 405 -12.81 7.93 -19.23
N TYR A 406 -11.91 8.91 -19.29
CA TYR A 406 -12.21 10.25 -18.78
C TYR A 406 -13.47 10.85 -19.46
N PRO A 407 -14.43 11.46 -18.71
CA PRO A 407 -14.47 11.63 -17.26
C PRO A 407 -15.13 10.47 -16.48
N TYR A 408 -15.86 9.58 -17.15
CA TYR A 408 -16.62 8.47 -16.54
C TYR A 408 -15.77 7.59 -15.62
N GLY A 409 -14.52 7.34 -15.99
CA GLY A 409 -13.61 6.55 -15.17
C GLY A 409 -13.35 7.15 -13.77
N ASN A 410 -13.41 8.47 -13.61
CA ASN A 410 -13.30 9.09 -12.29
C ASN A 410 -14.55 8.84 -11.46
N TYR A 411 -15.74 8.94 -12.06
CA TYR A 411 -17.00 8.68 -11.36
C TYR A 411 -17.13 7.22 -10.94
N VAL A 412 -16.65 6.28 -11.78
CA VAL A 412 -16.58 4.85 -11.41
C VAL A 412 -15.68 4.64 -10.19
N VAL A 413 -14.48 5.25 -10.16
CA VAL A 413 -13.57 5.20 -9.01
C VAL A 413 -14.22 5.79 -7.75
N LEU A 414 -14.83 6.98 -7.85
CA LEU A 414 -15.48 7.64 -6.72
C LEU A 414 -16.68 6.84 -6.19
N ALA A 415 -17.50 6.28 -7.08
CA ALA A 415 -18.61 5.41 -6.70
C ALA A 415 -18.09 4.14 -6.01
N PHE A 416 -17.00 3.55 -6.49
CA PHE A 416 -16.37 2.40 -5.86
C PHE A 416 -15.82 2.73 -4.46
N VAL A 417 -15.19 3.89 -4.29
CA VAL A 417 -14.76 4.38 -2.97
C VAL A 417 -15.94 4.48 -1.99
N VAL A 418 -17.06 5.07 -2.43
CA VAL A 418 -18.28 5.16 -1.61
C VAL A 418 -18.83 3.76 -1.28
N LEU A 419 -18.82 2.85 -2.25
CA LEU A 419 -19.22 1.46 -2.05
C LEU A 419 -18.36 0.78 -0.97
N ILE A 420 -17.04 0.93 -1.02
CA ILE A 420 -16.13 0.37 0.00
C ILE A 420 -16.42 0.93 1.38
N LEU A 421 -16.69 2.23 1.51
CA LEU A 421 -17.09 2.83 2.79
C LEU A 421 -18.40 2.25 3.30
N GLY A 422 -19.39 2.05 2.42
CA GLY A 422 -20.65 1.39 2.75
C GLY A 422 -20.44 -0.04 3.25
N ILE A 423 -19.59 -0.82 2.58
CA ILE A 423 -19.23 -2.18 2.99
C ILE A 423 -18.54 -2.18 4.36
N MET A 424 -17.57 -1.29 4.57
CA MET A 424 -16.85 -1.19 5.84
C MET A 424 -17.77 -0.83 7.01
N LEU A 425 -18.83 -0.04 6.80
CA LEU A 425 -19.86 0.24 7.81
C LEU A 425 -20.70 -0.98 8.18
N MET A 426 -20.78 -1.98 7.32
CA MET A 426 -21.54 -3.21 7.56
C MET A 426 -20.71 -4.29 8.25
N ILE A 427 -19.40 -4.12 8.39
CA ILE A 427 -18.49 -5.09 9.01
C ILE A 427 -18.20 -4.69 10.46
N PRO A 428 -18.65 -5.48 11.46
CA PRO A 428 -18.32 -5.23 12.86
C PRO A 428 -16.81 -5.16 13.09
N GLY A 429 -16.36 -4.23 13.93
CA GLY A 429 -14.94 -3.96 14.18
C GLY A 429 -14.30 -3.01 13.16
N ILE A 430 -14.56 -3.20 11.86
CA ILE A 430 -14.01 -2.36 10.77
C ILE A 430 -14.73 -1.02 10.64
N GLN A 431 -16.03 -0.97 10.96
CA GLN A 431 -16.85 0.25 10.91
C GLN A 431 -16.25 1.43 11.71
N VAL A 432 -15.49 1.15 12.78
CA VAL A 432 -14.83 2.17 13.60
C VAL A 432 -13.88 3.03 12.76
N SER A 433 -13.19 2.42 11.80
CA SER A 433 -12.28 3.11 10.90
C SER A 433 -13.01 4.05 9.93
N VAL A 434 -14.27 3.78 9.60
CA VAL A 434 -15.12 4.71 8.83
C VAL A 434 -15.56 5.89 9.69
N TYR A 435 -15.95 5.65 10.93
CA TYR A 435 -16.30 6.74 11.87
C TYR A 435 -15.11 7.65 12.19
N ALA A 436 -13.89 7.15 12.09
CA ALA A 436 -12.68 7.96 12.21
C ALA A 436 -12.49 8.96 11.05
N ILE A 437 -13.07 8.72 9.87
CA ILE A 437 -12.87 9.58 8.68
C ILE A 437 -13.41 11.00 8.91
N PRO A 438 -14.68 11.23 9.31
CA PRO A 438 -15.17 12.59 9.59
C PRO A 438 -14.36 13.30 10.67
N VAL A 439 -13.94 12.57 11.72
CA VAL A 439 -13.10 13.11 12.80
C VAL A 439 -11.74 13.54 12.26
N TRP A 440 -11.11 12.72 11.42
CA TRP A 440 -9.85 13.03 10.77
C TRP A 440 -9.95 14.25 9.84
N LEU A 441 -10.98 14.30 8.99
CA LEU A 441 -11.23 15.42 8.08
C LEU A 441 -11.44 16.73 8.86
N PHE A 442 -12.23 16.68 9.93
CA PHE A 442 -12.47 17.82 10.79
C PHE A 442 -11.18 18.27 11.50
N ALA A 443 -10.40 17.33 12.04
CA ALA A 443 -9.12 17.63 12.67
C ALA A 443 -8.15 18.31 11.68
N MET A 444 -8.04 17.79 10.46
CA MET A 444 -7.21 18.40 9.41
C MET A 444 -7.69 19.80 9.04
N PHE A 445 -9.00 20.01 8.96
CA PHE A 445 -9.58 21.32 8.70
C PHE A 445 -9.24 22.33 9.80
N VAL A 446 -9.38 21.95 11.06
CA VAL A 446 -9.03 22.81 12.21
C VAL A 446 -7.53 23.15 12.20
N ILE A 447 -6.66 22.17 11.97
CA ILE A 447 -5.21 22.39 11.90
C ILE A 447 -4.85 23.34 10.75
N TYR A 448 -5.47 23.17 9.58
CA TYR A 448 -5.28 24.04 8.43
C TYR A 448 -5.70 25.49 8.74
N MET A 449 -6.86 25.70 9.38
CA MET A 449 -7.29 27.05 9.78
C MET A 449 -6.34 27.70 10.78
N ILE A 450 -5.84 26.94 11.76
CA ILE A 450 -4.86 27.45 12.73
C ILE A 450 -3.56 27.87 12.03
N LYS A 451 -3.10 27.06 11.07
CA LYS A 451 -1.94 27.35 10.23
C LYS A 451 -2.15 28.66 9.46
N GLU A 452 -3.26 28.81 8.72
CA GLU A 452 -3.54 30.02 7.94
C GLU A 452 -3.59 31.28 8.82
N ARG A 453 -4.24 31.19 9.99
CA ARG A 453 -4.29 32.31 10.95
C ARG A 453 -2.91 32.72 11.46
N ARG A 454 -2.03 31.75 11.75
CA ARG A 454 -0.65 32.02 12.18
C ARG A 454 0.17 32.68 11.07
N SER A 455 0.03 32.21 9.83
CA SER A 455 0.70 32.81 8.67
C SER A 455 0.22 34.24 8.41
N ALA A 456 -1.09 34.49 8.51
CA ALA A 456 -1.67 35.83 8.37
C ALA A 456 -1.17 36.79 9.45
N ASN A 457 -1.12 36.36 10.71
CA ASN A 457 -0.63 37.17 11.83
C ASN A 457 0.88 37.47 11.72
N ALA A 458 1.68 36.51 11.24
CA ALA A 458 3.11 36.71 11.02
C ALA A 458 3.39 37.71 9.87
N GLY A 459 2.59 37.67 8.79
CA GLY A 459 2.66 38.63 7.69
C GLY A 459 2.24 40.05 8.09
N GLY A 460 1.21 40.18 8.94
CA GLY A 460 0.77 41.48 9.48
C GLY A 460 1.79 42.13 10.42
N ALA A 461 2.48 41.34 11.24
CA ALA A 461 3.55 41.85 12.11
C ALA A 461 4.76 42.36 11.32
N ALA A 462 5.16 41.67 10.24
CA ALA A 462 6.26 42.10 9.38
C ALA A 462 5.95 43.39 8.59
N GLY A 463 4.70 43.60 8.17
CA GLY A 463 4.26 44.82 7.49
C GLY A 463 4.14 46.06 8.39
N THR A 464 4.10 45.88 9.71
CA THR A 464 3.99 46.98 10.68
C THR A 464 5.37 47.49 11.14
N VAL A 465 6.44 46.70 10.97
CA VAL A 465 7.83 47.09 11.25
C VAL A 465 8.51 47.77 10.03
N ALA A 466 7.88 47.70 8.85
CA ALA A 466 8.36 48.29 7.60
C ALA A 466 7.70 49.65 7.25
N LYS A 467 6.96 50.24 8.19
CA LYS A 467 6.48 51.63 8.15
C LYS A 467 7.08 52.37 9.34
#